data_AF-A0AAJ7VY42-F1
#
_entry.id   AF-A0AAJ7VY42-F1
#
_cell.length_a   1.000
_cell.length_b   1.000
_cell.length_c   1.000
_cell.angle_alpha   90.00
_cell.angle_beta   90.00
_cell.angle_gamma   90.00
#
_symmetry.space_group_name_H-M   'P 1'
#
loop_
_entity.id
_entity.type
_entity.pdbx_description
1 polymer ?
#
loop_
_entity_poly.entity_id
_entity_poly.type
_entity_poly.pdbx_seq_one_letter_code
_entity_poly.pdbx_strand_id
1 'polypeptide(L)'
;MTNIKLTIAFIMIDIILHAVTSYLFLFNLNLLEAVAVASFFNYPFQISLALDLVFITNNGLISTRLKKMNIFMEDTIKTVMEPVNTWKFNSQTDSRVTKIKIINSDLIRLKFISSAVQAIRQAHQELCDIARELNEQLSVQVTVEMAGCFGLFTGLLYNLYVTLVSHHDSIIAKVNSVVSLSLWSLVYIGKVFFINRSCAIAVVEAKKIGEIIHELDSPIINDELRNEVHQFALQMVQNPLIFTGCGFFSLNYSFVQSFVGSVTTYLVILIQMSKIPSKPDVPTELSTIYENSTEWW
;
A
#
# COMPACT_ATOMS: atom_id res chain seq x y z
N MET A 1 20.06 -7.22 -0.69
CA MET A 1 20.16 -7.03 -2.16
C MET A 1 18.87 -6.51 -2.81
N THR A 2 17.67 -6.97 -2.41
CA THR A 2 16.40 -6.53 -3.01
C THR A 2 16.11 -5.04 -2.85
N ASN A 3 16.38 -4.46 -1.67
CA ASN A 3 16.11 -3.04 -1.41
C ASN A 3 17.02 -2.11 -2.25
N ILE A 4 18.31 -2.45 -2.41
CA ILE A 4 19.24 -1.66 -3.24
C ILE A 4 18.82 -1.67 -4.71
N LYS A 5 18.40 -2.82 -5.24
CA LYS A 5 17.90 -2.91 -6.62
C LYS A 5 16.62 -2.09 -6.82
N LEU A 6 15.72 -2.09 -5.83
CA LEU A 6 14.50 -1.28 -5.85
C LEU A 6 14.81 0.21 -5.84
N THR A 7 15.72 0.65 -4.98
CA THR A 7 16.16 2.06 -4.93
C THR A 7 16.85 2.50 -6.22
N ILE A 8 17.71 1.66 -6.80
CA ILE A 8 18.34 1.97 -8.10
C ILE A 8 17.30 2.05 -9.22
N ALA A 9 16.36 1.10 -9.28
CA ALA A 9 15.27 1.14 -10.26
C ALA A 9 14.42 2.41 -10.11
N PHE A 10 14.13 2.82 -8.87
CA PHE A 10 13.43 4.05 -8.58
C PHE A 10 14.17 5.29 -9.10
N ILE A 11 15.48 5.42 -8.81
CA ILE A 11 16.30 6.53 -9.29
C ILE A 11 16.30 6.58 -10.83
N MET A 12 16.40 5.41 -11.48
CA MET A 12 16.36 5.33 -12.95
C MET A 12 15.00 5.76 -13.51
N ILE A 13 13.90 5.32 -12.91
CA ILE A 13 12.54 5.71 -13.31
C ILE A 13 12.35 7.22 -13.13
N ASP A 14 12.86 7.79 -12.04
CA ASP A 14 12.76 9.22 -11.76
C ASP A 14 13.53 10.06 -12.77
N ILE A 15 14.77 9.66 -13.11
CA ILE A 15 15.57 10.31 -14.16
C ILE A 15 14.84 10.27 -15.51
N ILE A 16 14.26 9.12 -15.86
CA ILE A 16 13.52 8.96 -17.12
C ILE A 16 12.27 9.86 -17.12
N LEU A 17 11.51 9.89 -16.03
CA LEU A 17 10.31 10.73 -15.91
C LEU A 17 10.65 12.22 -16.01
N HIS A 18 11.75 12.64 -15.36
CA HIS A 18 12.24 14.01 -15.44
C HIS A 18 12.69 14.40 -16.84
N ALA A 19 13.38 13.50 -17.54
CA ALA A 19 13.81 13.72 -18.93
C ALA A 19 12.62 13.81 -19.90
N VAL A 20 11.64 12.91 -19.76
CA VAL A 20 10.43 12.90 -20.60
C VAL A 20 9.60 14.17 -20.37
N THR A 21 9.41 14.59 -19.12
CA THR A 21 8.65 15.81 -18.80
C THR A 21 9.33 17.06 -19.31
N SER A 22 10.65 17.18 -19.11
CA SER A 22 11.46 18.27 -19.66
C SER A 22 11.39 18.33 -21.19
N TYR A 23 11.46 17.17 -21.86
CA TYR A 23 11.33 17.09 -23.32
C TYR A 23 9.96 17.56 -23.82
N LEU A 24 8.88 17.22 -23.11
CA LEU A 24 7.53 17.64 -23.49
C LEU A 24 7.33 19.16 -23.36
N PHE A 25 7.98 19.83 -22.40
CA PHE A 25 7.93 21.29 -22.26
C PHE A 25 8.72 22.05 -23.34
N LEU A 26 9.71 21.42 -23.99
CA LEU A 26 10.48 22.03 -25.08
C LEU A 26 9.64 22.40 -26.30
N PHE A 27 8.44 21.84 -26.45
CA PHE A 27 7.53 22.20 -27.54
C PHE A 27 7.00 23.64 -27.44
N ASN A 28 7.01 24.24 -26.24
CA ASN A 28 6.41 25.55 -25.98
C ASN A 28 7.42 26.60 -25.48
N LEU A 29 8.63 26.19 -25.10
CA LEU A 29 9.62 27.02 -24.40
C LEU A 29 11.04 26.78 -24.92
N ASN A 30 11.92 27.75 -24.72
CA ASN A 30 13.34 27.56 -24.97
C ASN A 30 13.95 26.56 -23.98
N LEU A 31 15.10 25.94 -24.32
CA LEU A 31 15.70 24.87 -23.54
C LEU A 31 15.87 25.20 -22.04
N LEU A 32 16.37 26.40 -21.73
CA LEU A 32 16.60 26.82 -20.35
C LEU A 32 15.28 26.99 -19.58
N GLU A 33 14.27 27.57 -20.20
CA GLU A 33 12.94 27.80 -19.61
C GLU A 33 12.20 26.49 -19.40
N ALA A 34 12.24 25.57 -20.38
CA ALA A 34 11.63 24.25 -20.28
C ALA A 34 12.23 23.44 -19.13
N VAL A 35 13.57 23.45 -18.99
CA VAL A 35 14.26 22.77 -17.88
C VAL A 35 13.91 23.41 -16.55
N ALA A 36 13.95 24.75 -16.44
CA ALA A 36 13.62 25.43 -15.19
C ALA A 36 12.18 25.15 -14.72
N VAL A 37 11.21 25.22 -15.63
CA VAL A 37 9.80 24.91 -15.36
C VAL A 37 9.63 23.44 -14.97
N ALA A 38 10.23 22.52 -15.71
CA ALA A 38 10.17 21.10 -15.40
C ALA A 38 10.81 20.78 -14.04
N SER A 39 11.94 21.41 -13.67
CA SER A 39 12.56 21.22 -12.36
C SER A 39 11.69 21.74 -11.23
N PHE A 40 11.07 22.91 -11.39
CA PHE A 40 10.21 23.49 -10.36
C PHE A 40 8.98 22.62 -10.07
N PHE A 41 8.31 22.09 -11.10
CA PHE A 41 7.14 21.24 -10.94
C PHE A 41 7.47 19.82 -10.48
N ASN A 42 8.62 19.26 -10.89
CA ASN A 42 9.00 17.90 -10.52
C ASN A 42 9.56 17.79 -9.10
N TYR A 43 10.18 18.84 -8.55
CA TYR A 43 10.87 18.74 -7.26
C TYR A 43 9.97 18.29 -6.08
N PRO A 44 8.75 18.87 -5.88
CA PRO A 44 7.86 18.39 -4.82
C PRO A 44 7.40 16.94 -5.03
N PHE A 45 7.18 16.56 -6.30
CA PHE A 45 6.80 15.21 -6.67
C PHE A 45 7.91 14.19 -6.38
N GLN A 46 9.17 14.55 -6.66
CA GLN A 46 10.35 13.74 -6.37
C GLN A 46 10.54 13.52 -4.87
N ILE A 47 10.38 14.57 -4.06
CA ILE A 47 10.45 14.46 -2.60
C ILE A 47 9.35 13.51 -2.09
N SER A 48 8.12 13.70 -2.56
CA SER A 48 6.98 12.84 -2.21
C SER A 48 7.22 11.38 -2.58
N LEU A 49 7.72 11.11 -3.78
CA LEU A 49 8.08 9.76 -4.20
C LEU A 49 9.24 9.15 -3.38
N ALA A 50 10.22 9.94 -2.97
CA ALA A 50 11.30 9.45 -2.11
C ALA A 50 10.78 9.05 -0.72
N LEU A 51 9.86 9.83 -0.17
CA LEU A 51 9.22 9.52 1.11
C LEU A 51 8.31 8.28 0.99
N ASP A 52 7.58 8.13 -0.11
CA ASP A 52 6.83 6.89 -0.40
C ASP A 52 7.75 5.67 -0.44
N LEU A 53 8.90 5.79 -1.12
CA LEU A 53 9.85 4.71 -1.21
C LEU A 53 10.33 4.33 0.18
N VAL A 54 10.69 5.29 1.03
CA VAL A 54 11.07 5.03 2.42
C VAL A 54 9.95 4.30 3.17
N PHE A 55 8.71 4.78 3.06
CA PHE A 55 7.55 4.17 3.71
C PHE A 55 7.33 2.72 3.24
N ILE A 56 7.29 2.49 1.92
CA ILE A 56 7.09 1.17 1.31
C ILE A 56 8.23 0.22 1.68
N THR A 57 9.47 0.68 1.70
CA THR A 57 10.64 -0.16 1.99
C THR A 57 10.66 -0.59 3.45
N ASN A 58 10.32 0.31 4.37
CA ASN A 58 10.20 0.00 5.80
C ASN A 58 9.06 -0.99 6.06
N ASN A 59 7.87 -0.75 5.50
CA ASN A 59 6.74 -1.68 5.60
C ASN A 59 7.06 -3.04 4.96
N GLY A 60 7.78 -3.06 3.84
CA GLY A 60 8.25 -4.28 3.20
C GLY A 60 9.26 -5.05 4.05
N LEU A 61 10.15 -4.35 4.75
CA LEU A 61 11.08 -4.96 5.71
C LEU A 61 10.34 -5.58 6.90
N ILE A 62 9.40 -4.84 7.50
CA ILE A 62 8.54 -5.34 8.59
C ILE A 62 7.79 -6.59 8.13
N SER A 63 7.12 -6.52 6.98
CA SER A 63 6.39 -7.65 6.38
C SER A 63 7.29 -8.87 6.20
N THR A 64 8.51 -8.67 5.70
CA THR A 64 9.47 -9.76 5.51
C THR A 64 9.92 -10.38 6.83
N ARG A 65 10.10 -9.57 7.88
CA ARG A 65 10.48 -10.06 9.21
C ARG A 65 9.33 -10.83 9.86
N LEU A 66 8.10 -10.33 9.79
CA LEU A 66 6.90 -11.02 10.25
C LEU A 66 6.72 -12.36 9.52
N LYS A 67 6.87 -12.37 8.19
CA LYS A 67 6.80 -13.61 7.40
C LYS A 67 7.84 -14.64 7.83
N LYS A 68 9.07 -14.22 8.15
CA LYS A 68 10.11 -15.13 8.65
C LYS A 68 9.75 -15.71 10.01
N MET A 69 9.15 -14.92 10.90
CA MET A 69 8.64 -15.41 12.19
C MET A 69 7.53 -16.44 11.99
N ASN A 70 6.59 -16.16 11.07
CA ASN A 70 5.51 -17.08 10.71
C ASN A 70 6.07 -18.44 10.25
N ILE A 71 7.02 -18.43 9.30
CA ILE A 71 7.66 -19.66 8.79
C ILE A 71 8.40 -20.40 9.91
N PHE A 72 9.21 -19.68 10.69
CA PHE A 72 9.96 -20.28 11.80
C PHE A 72 9.04 -20.94 12.83
N MET A 73 7.94 -20.28 13.18
CA MET A 73 6.94 -20.84 14.10
C MET A 73 6.29 -22.08 13.50
N GLU A 74 5.83 -22.01 12.26
CA GLU A 74 5.20 -23.13 11.55
C GLU A 74 6.13 -24.36 11.49
N ASP A 75 7.42 -24.16 11.18
CA ASP A 75 8.43 -25.22 11.15
C ASP A 75 8.72 -25.79 12.55
N THR A 76 8.76 -24.93 13.58
CA THR A 76 8.95 -25.35 14.97
C THR A 76 7.79 -26.23 15.43
N ILE A 77 6.55 -25.86 15.11
CA ILE A 77 5.36 -26.63 15.46
C ILE A 77 5.38 -27.99 14.77
N LYS A 78 5.61 -28.02 13.44
CA LYS A 78 5.64 -29.27 12.66
C LYS A 78 6.70 -30.24 13.19
N THR A 79 7.92 -29.75 13.42
CA THR A 79 9.04 -30.59 13.90
C THR A 79 8.76 -31.22 15.26
N VAL A 80 8.02 -30.51 16.12
CA VAL A 80 7.73 -31.00 17.47
C VAL A 80 6.46 -31.86 17.53
N MET A 81 5.44 -31.53 16.74
CA MET A 81 4.18 -32.28 16.66
C MET A 81 4.26 -33.54 15.77
N GLU A 82 5.31 -33.70 14.95
CA GLU A 82 5.56 -34.96 14.27
C GLU A 82 5.68 -36.11 15.29
N PRO A 83 4.81 -37.12 15.22
CA PRO A 83 4.79 -38.18 16.21
C PRO A 83 6.09 -38.99 16.07
N VAL A 84 6.63 -39.43 17.21
CA VAL A 84 7.84 -40.26 17.35
C VAL A 84 7.58 -41.69 16.82
N ASN A 85 6.99 -41.82 15.63
CA ASN A 85 6.51 -43.05 15.05
C ASN A 85 7.55 -43.68 14.14
N THR A 86 8.80 -43.84 14.60
CA THR A 86 9.79 -44.66 13.87
C THR A 86 10.76 -45.44 14.76
N TRP A 87 10.67 -45.36 16.09
CA TRP A 87 11.45 -46.27 16.94
C TRP A 87 10.69 -47.59 17.10
N LYS A 88 10.71 -48.44 16.07
CA LYS A 88 10.60 -49.90 16.25
C LYS A 88 11.85 -50.37 17.00
N PHE A 89 11.97 -50.03 18.28
CA PHE A 89 13.08 -50.46 19.11
C PHE A 89 12.77 -51.86 19.64
N ASN A 90 13.25 -52.86 18.91
CA ASN A 90 13.40 -54.22 19.41
C ASN A 90 14.51 -54.21 20.47
N SER A 91 14.21 -53.95 21.73
CA SER A 91 15.12 -54.37 22.80
C SER A 91 14.42 -54.59 24.14
N GLN A 92 14.85 -55.67 24.81
CA GLN A 92 14.62 -56.04 26.20
C GLN A 92 15.20 -54.98 27.16
N THR A 93 14.69 -53.75 27.11
CA THR A 93 14.95 -52.73 28.13
C THR A 93 13.71 -52.48 28.98
N ASP A 94 13.93 -52.26 30.26
CA ASP A 94 12.88 -52.05 31.26
C ASP A 94 11.90 -50.96 30.82
N SER A 95 10.63 -51.34 30.66
CA SER A 95 9.53 -50.46 30.22
C SER A 95 9.43 -49.13 30.98
N ARG A 96 9.91 -49.10 32.24
CA ARG A 96 9.97 -47.88 33.06
C ARG A 96 11.05 -46.91 32.58
N VAL A 97 12.24 -47.40 32.24
CA VAL A 97 13.35 -46.57 31.75
C VAL A 97 13.02 -45.95 30.40
N THR A 98 12.34 -46.70 29.53
CA THR A 98 11.87 -46.20 28.23
C THR A 98 10.80 -45.12 28.38
N LYS A 99 9.82 -45.31 29.28
CA LYS A 99 8.81 -44.28 29.59
C LYS A 99 9.43 -43.00 30.14
N ILE A 100 10.38 -43.11 31.07
CA ILE A 100 11.06 -41.93 31.66
C ILE A 100 11.85 -41.16 30.59
N LYS A 101 12.54 -41.84 29.67
CA LYS A 101 13.25 -41.18 28.57
C LYS A 101 12.32 -40.42 27.63
N ILE A 102 11.18 -41.01 27.26
CA ILE A 102 10.19 -40.39 26.38
C ILE A 102 9.58 -39.14 27.05
N ILE A 103 9.18 -39.26 28.31
CA ILE A 103 8.63 -38.13 29.09
C ILE A 103 9.63 -36.99 29.21
N ASN A 104 10.91 -37.28 29.47
CA ASN A 104 11.96 -36.25 29.52
C ASN A 104 12.18 -35.58 28.16
N SER A 105 12.15 -36.32 27.04
CA SER A 105 12.28 -35.72 25.71
C SER A 105 11.11 -34.82 25.36
N ASP A 106 9.89 -35.20 25.74
CA ASP A 106 8.68 -34.40 25.48
C ASP A 106 8.66 -33.13 26.33
N LEU A 107 9.08 -33.20 27.61
CA LEU A 107 9.27 -32.03 28.47
C LEU A 107 10.30 -31.04 27.91
N ILE A 108 11.43 -31.54 27.39
CA ILE A 108 12.45 -30.69 26.77
C ILE A 108 11.89 -30.00 25.51
N ARG A 109 11.14 -30.72 24.68
CA ARG A 109 10.48 -30.18 23.48
C ARG A 109 9.45 -29.10 23.82
N LEU A 110 8.59 -29.34 24.80
CA LEU A 110 7.59 -28.36 25.26
C LEU A 110 8.25 -27.09 25.82
N LYS A 111 9.33 -27.24 26.60
CA LYS A 111 10.10 -26.10 27.13
C LYS A 111 10.79 -25.29 26.04
N PHE A 112 11.26 -25.95 24.98
CA PHE A 112 11.80 -25.29 23.80
C PHE A 112 10.72 -24.48 23.08
N ILE A 113 9.53 -25.06 22.85
CA ILE A 113 8.42 -24.34 22.21
C ILE A 113 7.98 -23.15 23.06
N SER A 114 7.84 -23.31 24.39
CA SER A 114 7.48 -22.21 25.31
C SER A 114 8.43 -21.01 25.13
N SER A 115 9.73 -21.27 25.16
CA SER A 115 10.77 -20.26 24.93
C SER A 115 10.67 -19.63 23.53
N ALA A 116 10.39 -20.43 22.50
CA ALA A 116 10.24 -19.95 21.12
C ALA A 116 9.02 -19.04 20.95
N VAL A 117 7.85 -19.45 21.48
CA VAL A 117 6.61 -18.66 21.47
C VAL A 117 6.84 -17.33 22.19
N GLN A 118 7.49 -17.35 23.35
CA GLN A 118 7.79 -16.15 24.12
C GLN A 118 8.69 -15.19 23.35
N ALA A 119 9.76 -15.69 22.72
CA ALA A 119 10.67 -14.88 21.91
C ALA A 119 9.97 -14.28 20.68
N ILE A 120 9.14 -15.07 20.00
CA ILE A 120 8.37 -14.61 18.84
C ILE A 120 7.33 -13.57 19.26
N ARG A 121 6.66 -13.75 20.39
CA ARG A 121 5.68 -12.78 20.93
C ARG A 121 6.33 -11.42 21.14
N GLN A 122 7.50 -11.40 21.80
CA GLN A 122 8.25 -10.17 22.04
C GLN A 122 8.67 -9.52 20.72
N ALA A 123 9.24 -10.29 19.80
CA ALA A 123 9.70 -9.75 18.52
C ALA A 123 8.55 -9.29 17.61
N HIS A 124 7.38 -9.95 17.66
CA HIS A 124 6.15 -9.52 16.98
C HIS A 124 5.64 -8.20 17.56
N GLN A 125 5.63 -8.06 18.89
CA GLN A 125 5.24 -6.83 19.56
C GLN A 125 6.13 -5.66 19.12
N GLU A 126 7.46 -5.83 19.20
CA GLU A 126 8.42 -4.81 18.79
C GLU A 126 8.25 -4.40 17.32
N LEU A 127 8.07 -5.36 16.41
CA LEU A 127 7.84 -5.06 15.00
C LEU A 127 6.52 -4.31 14.76
N CYS A 128 5.45 -4.68 15.48
CA CYS A 128 4.18 -3.99 15.38
C CYS A 128 4.26 -2.57 15.98
N ASP A 129 5.03 -2.38 17.05
CA ASP A 129 5.27 -1.07 17.65
C ASP A 129 6.05 -0.16 16.70
N ILE A 130 7.12 -0.65 16.08
CA ILE A 130 7.88 0.06 15.05
C ILE A 130 6.97 0.42 13.86
N ALA A 131 6.12 -0.51 13.42
CA ALA A 131 5.19 -0.27 12.33
C ALA A 131 4.15 0.82 12.65
N ARG A 132 3.65 0.85 13.89
CA ARG A 132 2.72 1.88 14.38
C ARG A 132 3.41 3.24 14.48
N GLU A 133 4.62 3.30 15.01
CA GLU A 133 5.39 4.55 15.09
C GLU A 133 5.72 5.11 13.69
N LEU A 134 6.11 4.26 12.74
CA LEU A 134 6.30 4.65 11.35
C LEU A 134 5.01 5.18 10.72
N ASN A 135 3.88 4.53 10.99
CA ASN A 135 2.58 4.98 10.52
C ASN A 135 2.22 6.34 11.12
N GLU A 136 2.44 6.56 12.42
CA GLU A 136 2.17 7.84 13.08
C GLU A 136 2.99 8.98 12.47
N GLN A 137 4.30 8.78 12.31
CA GLN A 137 5.22 9.79 11.74
C GLN A 137 4.87 10.18 10.30
N LEU A 138 4.44 9.23 9.47
CA LEU A 138 4.19 9.45 8.04
C LEU A 138 2.68 9.56 7.71
N SER A 139 1.80 9.43 8.70
CA SER A 139 0.35 9.43 8.51
C SER A 139 -0.16 10.71 7.85
N VAL A 140 0.34 11.87 8.29
CA VAL A 140 -0.05 13.19 7.74
C VAL A 140 0.36 13.30 6.29
N GLN A 141 1.60 12.89 5.99
CA GLN A 141 2.11 12.91 4.63
C GLN A 141 1.26 12.02 3.73
N VAL A 142 1.08 10.74 4.08
CA VAL A 142 0.28 9.80 3.30
C VAL A 142 -1.17 10.29 3.14
N THR A 143 -1.74 10.95 4.15
CA THR A 143 -3.11 11.49 4.07
C THR A 143 -3.22 12.62 3.04
N VAL A 144 -2.35 13.64 3.15
CA VAL A 144 -2.31 14.76 2.20
C VAL A 144 -2.03 14.26 0.78
N GLU A 145 -1.14 13.28 0.67
CA GLU A 145 -0.74 12.65 -0.57
C GLU A 145 -1.86 11.85 -1.22
N MET A 146 -2.65 11.08 -0.47
CA MET A 146 -3.81 10.38 -1.00
C MET A 146 -4.90 11.33 -1.48
N ALA A 147 -5.14 12.43 -0.76
CA ALA A 147 -6.06 13.48 -1.19
C ALA A 147 -5.56 14.19 -2.46
N GLY A 148 -4.26 14.50 -2.53
CA GLY A 148 -3.63 15.07 -3.72
C GLY A 148 -3.69 14.12 -4.91
N CYS A 149 -3.41 12.83 -4.72
CA CYS A 149 -3.52 11.80 -5.75
C CYS A 149 -4.95 11.70 -6.28
N PHE A 150 -5.97 11.78 -5.42
CA PHE A 150 -7.36 11.79 -5.83
C PHE A 150 -7.67 12.97 -6.79
N GLY A 151 -7.30 14.20 -6.41
CA GLY A 151 -7.54 15.38 -7.22
C GLY A 151 -6.76 15.38 -8.54
N LEU A 152 -5.45 15.12 -8.47
CA LEU A 152 -4.57 15.10 -9.64
C LEU A 152 -4.94 14.00 -10.62
N PHE A 153 -5.21 12.79 -10.13
CA PHE A 153 -5.59 11.66 -10.98
C PHE A 153 -6.94 11.91 -11.66
N THR A 154 -7.94 12.40 -10.93
CA THR A 154 -9.24 12.77 -11.52
C THR A 154 -9.07 13.86 -12.58
N GLY A 155 -8.25 14.89 -12.31
CA GLY A 155 -7.93 15.94 -13.26
C GLY A 155 -7.20 15.41 -14.51
N LEU A 156 -6.25 14.48 -14.36
CA LEU A 156 -5.55 13.86 -15.49
C LEU A 156 -6.50 13.06 -16.37
N LEU A 157 -7.40 12.26 -15.78
CA LEU A 157 -8.42 11.52 -16.53
C LEU A 157 -9.38 12.45 -17.28
N TYR A 158 -9.78 13.56 -16.65
CA TYR A 158 -10.62 14.57 -17.29
C TYR A 158 -9.90 15.26 -18.45
N ASN A 159 -8.64 15.67 -18.27
CA ASN A 159 -7.84 16.25 -19.36
C ASN A 159 -7.63 15.25 -20.50
N LEU A 160 -7.40 13.97 -20.17
CA LEU A 160 -7.31 12.89 -21.16
C LEU A 160 -8.59 12.80 -21.98
N TYR A 161 -9.76 12.85 -21.33
CA TYR A 161 -11.05 12.89 -22.00
C TYR A 161 -11.17 14.10 -22.94
N VAL A 162 -10.86 15.32 -22.46
CA VAL A 162 -10.95 16.55 -23.26
C VAL A 162 -10.04 16.49 -24.48
N THR A 163 -8.79 16.07 -24.32
CA THR A 163 -7.83 15.90 -25.44
C THR A 163 -8.30 14.85 -26.44
N LEU A 164 -8.97 13.78 -26.00
CA LEU A 164 -9.50 12.76 -26.91
C LEU A 164 -10.68 13.28 -27.74
N VAL A 165 -11.52 14.13 -27.17
CA VAL A 165 -12.71 14.71 -27.83
C VAL A 165 -12.39 15.96 -28.64
N SER A 166 -11.28 16.68 -28.37
CA SER A 166 -10.90 17.87 -29.12
C SER A 166 -10.65 17.54 -30.61
N HIS A 167 -11.22 18.35 -31.50
CA HIS A 167 -11.06 18.25 -32.96
C HIS A 167 -10.10 19.31 -33.54
N HIS A 168 -9.66 20.27 -32.73
CA HIS A 168 -8.89 21.44 -33.21
C HIS A 168 -7.38 21.27 -33.12
N ASP A 169 -6.88 20.26 -32.41
CA ASP A 169 -5.44 20.05 -32.20
C ASP A 169 -4.79 19.30 -33.37
N SER A 170 -3.53 19.63 -33.68
CA SER A 170 -2.75 18.82 -34.61
C SER A 170 -2.59 17.39 -34.09
N ILE A 171 -2.57 16.40 -34.98
CA ILE A 171 -2.46 14.98 -34.62
C ILE A 171 -1.23 14.73 -33.73
N ILE A 172 -0.10 15.37 -34.04
CA ILE A 172 1.15 15.22 -33.30
C ILE A 172 1.00 15.76 -31.86
N ALA A 173 0.44 16.97 -31.69
CA ALA A 173 0.22 17.56 -30.37
C ALA A 173 -0.76 16.74 -29.52
N LYS A 174 -1.81 16.20 -30.15
CA LYS A 174 -2.80 15.35 -29.50
C LYS A 174 -2.18 14.04 -29.01
N VAL A 175 -1.40 13.36 -29.85
CA VAL A 175 -0.71 12.11 -29.46
C VAL A 175 0.27 12.35 -28.31
N ASN A 176 1.08 13.40 -28.38
CA ASN A 176 2.02 13.74 -27.30
C ASN A 176 1.31 13.99 -25.97
N SER A 177 0.20 14.73 -26.00
CA SER A 177 -0.60 15.02 -24.81
C SER A 177 -1.21 13.74 -24.22
N VAL A 178 -1.80 12.89 -25.06
CA VAL A 178 -2.38 11.60 -24.62
C VAL A 178 -1.33 10.69 -23.98
N VAL A 179 -0.15 10.58 -24.60
CA VAL A 179 0.96 9.78 -24.06
C VAL A 179 1.40 10.33 -22.70
N SER A 180 1.61 11.65 -22.59
CA SER A 180 2.00 12.30 -21.34
C SER A 180 0.99 12.07 -20.22
N LEU A 181 -0.30 12.35 -20.49
CA LEU A 181 -1.39 12.19 -19.53
C LEU A 181 -1.56 10.74 -19.09
N SER A 182 -1.40 9.78 -20.01
CA SER A 182 -1.48 8.36 -19.71
C SER A 182 -0.31 7.90 -18.84
N LEU A 183 0.91 8.36 -19.12
CA LEU A 183 2.09 8.06 -18.30
C LEU A 183 1.93 8.58 -16.87
N TRP A 184 1.53 9.84 -16.70
CA TRP A 184 1.28 10.41 -15.37
C TRP A 184 0.16 9.68 -14.64
N SER A 185 -0.92 9.33 -15.33
CA SER A 185 -2.02 8.54 -14.76
C SER A 185 -1.53 7.19 -14.22
N LEU A 186 -0.69 6.48 -14.96
CA LEU A 186 -0.10 5.21 -14.52
C LEU A 186 0.78 5.38 -13.28
N VAL A 187 1.55 6.48 -13.21
CA VAL A 187 2.40 6.79 -12.05
C VAL A 187 1.54 7.00 -10.79
N TYR A 188 0.47 7.79 -10.86
CA TYR A 188 -0.43 8.01 -9.71
C TYR A 188 -1.19 6.74 -9.29
N ILE A 189 -1.69 5.95 -10.25
CA ILE A 189 -2.33 4.65 -9.95
C ILE A 189 -1.34 3.72 -9.26
N GLY A 190 -0.13 3.60 -9.80
CA GLY A 190 0.93 2.76 -9.25
C GLY A 190 1.26 3.17 -7.82
N LYS A 191 1.43 4.47 -7.57
CA LYS A 191 1.70 5.04 -6.25
C LYS A 191 0.64 4.64 -5.22
N VAL A 192 -0.65 4.92 -5.50
CA VAL A 192 -1.76 4.55 -4.61
C VAL A 192 -1.77 3.04 -4.37
N PHE A 193 -1.57 2.23 -5.41
CA PHE A 193 -1.57 0.77 -5.29
C PHE A 193 -0.41 0.25 -4.43
N PHE A 194 0.83 0.68 -4.68
CA PHE A 194 2.01 0.16 -3.97
C PHE A 194 2.01 0.53 -2.49
N ILE A 195 1.61 1.76 -2.15
CA ILE A 195 1.49 2.21 -0.75
C ILE A 195 0.49 1.32 0.00
N ASN A 196 -0.74 1.19 -0.54
CA ASN A 196 -1.80 0.38 0.08
C ASN A 196 -1.44 -1.11 0.13
N ARG A 197 -0.79 -1.64 -0.92
CA ARG A 197 -0.32 -3.03 -0.95
C ARG A 197 0.72 -3.30 0.14
N SER A 198 1.68 -2.40 0.34
CA SER A 198 2.73 -2.58 1.36
C SER A 198 2.12 -2.68 2.76
N CYS A 199 1.15 -1.82 3.07
CA CYS A 199 0.41 -1.84 4.33
C CYS A 199 -0.43 -3.12 4.48
N ALA A 200 -1.17 -3.49 3.43
CA ALA A 200 -2.03 -4.68 3.45
C ALA A 200 -1.23 -5.97 3.71
N ILE A 201 -0.05 -6.13 3.08
CA ILE A 201 0.82 -7.29 3.30
C ILE A 201 1.32 -7.32 4.75
N ALA A 202 1.76 -6.19 5.30
CA ALA A 202 2.23 -6.12 6.68
C ALA A 202 1.13 -6.55 7.68
N VAL A 203 -0.10 -6.09 7.48
CA VAL A 203 -1.26 -6.47 8.31
C VAL A 203 -1.58 -7.96 8.17
N VAL A 204 -1.58 -8.51 6.95
CA VAL A 204 -1.85 -9.94 6.72
C VAL A 204 -0.79 -10.82 7.38
N GLU A 205 0.49 -10.50 7.20
CA GLU A 205 1.58 -11.27 7.81
C GLU A 205 1.58 -11.15 9.34
N ALA A 206 1.22 -9.97 9.90
CA ALA A 206 1.07 -9.80 11.34
C ALA A 206 -0.07 -10.64 11.94
N LYS A 207 -1.15 -10.85 11.17
CA LYS A 207 -2.31 -11.65 11.60
C LYS A 207 -2.08 -13.15 11.44
N LYS A 208 -1.36 -13.57 10.41
CA LYS A 208 -1.12 -14.99 10.08
C LYS A 208 -0.49 -15.77 11.25
N ILE A 209 0.36 -15.13 12.06
CA ILE A 209 0.97 -15.80 13.20
C ILE A 209 -0.05 -16.30 14.23
N GLY A 210 -1.19 -15.62 14.36
CA GLY A 210 -2.26 -15.99 15.28
C GLY A 210 -2.98 -17.25 14.84
N GLU A 211 -3.13 -17.47 13.54
CA GLU A 211 -3.66 -18.71 12.97
C GLU A 211 -2.73 -19.88 13.30
N ILE A 212 -1.41 -19.68 13.12
CA ILE A 212 -0.36 -20.68 13.42
C ILE A 212 -0.35 -21.04 14.91
N ILE A 213 -0.49 -20.04 15.79
CA ILE A 213 -0.47 -20.24 17.24
C ILE A 213 -1.76 -20.92 17.73
N HIS A 214 -2.89 -20.69 17.08
CA HIS A 214 -4.14 -21.37 17.42
C HIS A 214 -4.09 -22.87 17.11
N GLU A 215 -3.33 -23.30 16.09
CA GLU A 215 -3.06 -24.74 15.87
C GLU A 215 -2.31 -25.39 17.05
N LEU A 216 -1.66 -24.57 17.88
CA LEU A 216 -1.00 -25.03 19.08
C LEU A 216 -1.94 -25.29 20.25
N ASP A 217 -3.22 -24.91 20.26
CA ASP A 217 -4.09 -25.06 21.44
C ASP A 217 -4.62 -26.51 21.61
N SER A 218 -3.70 -27.47 21.69
CA SER A 218 -3.94 -28.90 21.88
C SER A 218 -3.93 -29.29 23.36
N PRO A 219 -4.80 -30.23 23.81
CA PRO A 219 -4.87 -30.66 25.21
C PRO A 219 -3.62 -31.40 25.75
N ILE A 220 -2.58 -31.56 24.91
CA ILE A 220 -1.33 -32.28 25.23
C ILE A 220 -0.27 -31.33 25.86
N ILE A 221 -0.56 -30.03 25.92
CA ILE A 221 0.40 -28.99 26.29
C ILE A 221 0.41 -28.70 27.80
N ASN A 222 1.58 -28.36 28.34
CA ASN A 222 1.73 -27.95 29.73
C ASN A 222 1.13 -26.54 29.99
N ASP A 223 0.77 -26.25 31.25
CA ASP A 223 0.11 -24.98 31.62
C ASP A 223 0.93 -23.74 31.24
N GLU A 224 2.26 -23.85 31.25
CA GLU A 224 3.19 -22.77 30.87
C GLU A 224 3.03 -22.36 29.41
N LEU A 225 3.15 -23.31 28.48
CA LEU A 225 3.01 -23.02 27.05
C LEU A 225 1.58 -22.59 26.70
N ARG A 226 0.57 -23.18 27.37
CA ARG A 226 -0.82 -22.74 27.22
C ARG A 226 -1.01 -21.28 27.62
N ASN A 227 -0.39 -20.86 28.72
CA ASN A 227 -0.43 -19.46 29.15
C ASN A 227 0.28 -18.54 28.15
N GLU A 228 1.45 -18.93 27.63
CA GLU A 228 2.17 -18.14 26.62
C GLU A 228 1.38 -17.97 25.32
N VAL A 229 0.76 -19.05 24.83
CA VAL A 229 -0.15 -19.03 23.67
C VAL A 229 -1.33 -18.10 23.92
N HIS A 230 -1.96 -18.21 25.09
CA HIS A 230 -3.11 -17.37 25.45
C HIS A 230 -2.73 -15.88 25.51
N GLN A 231 -1.60 -15.55 26.13
CA GLN A 231 -1.09 -14.17 26.19
C GLN A 231 -0.80 -13.61 24.79
N PHE A 232 -0.21 -14.42 23.91
CA PHE A 232 0.05 -13.98 22.54
C PHE A 232 -1.24 -13.77 21.76
N ALA A 233 -2.19 -14.71 21.82
CA ALA A 233 -3.49 -14.55 21.19
C ALA A 233 -4.22 -13.29 21.69
N LEU A 234 -4.18 -13.03 23.00
CA LEU A 234 -4.78 -11.84 23.61
C LEU A 234 -4.14 -10.55 23.08
N GLN A 235 -2.81 -10.49 23.01
CA GLN A 235 -2.06 -9.35 22.46
C GLN A 235 -2.48 -9.05 21.01
N MET A 236 -2.63 -10.08 20.18
CA MET A 236 -3.01 -9.91 18.78
C MET A 236 -4.44 -9.38 18.60
N VAL A 237 -5.36 -9.79 19.48
CA VAL A 237 -6.75 -9.32 19.47
C VAL A 237 -6.86 -7.90 20.03
N GLN A 238 -6.13 -7.60 21.10
CA GLN A 238 -6.21 -6.30 21.79
C GLN A 238 -5.45 -5.20 21.05
N ASN A 239 -4.38 -5.52 20.33
CA ASN A 239 -3.53 -4.54 19.66
C ASN A 239 -3.19 -4.95 18.22
N PRO A 240 -4.21 -5.00 17.32
CA PRO A 240 -3.99 -5.38 15.94
C PRO A 240 -3.16 -4.31 15.21
N LEU A 241 -2.26 -4.75 14.34
CA LEU A 241 -1.56 -3.86 13.42
C LEU A 241 -2.55 -3.31 12.39
N ILE A 242 -2.73 -1.99 12.35
CA ILE A 242 -3.56 -1.28 11.38
C ILE A 242 -2.79 -0.04 10.92
N PHE A 243 -2.66 0.12 9.60
CA PHE A 243 -2.13 1.34 9.01
C PHE A 243 -3.29 2.27 8.65
N THR A 244 -3.19 3.53 9.06
CA THR A 244 -4.23 4.53 8.84
C THR A 244 -3.65 5.87 8.41
N GLY A 245 -4.32 6.54 7.47
CA GLY A 245 -4.08 7.96 7.18
C GLY A 245 -4.74 8.83 8.24
N CYS A 246 -3.97 9.29 9.23
CA CYS A 246 -4.40 10.14 10.35
C CYS A 246 -5.66 9.65 11.09
N GLY A 247 -5.95 8.35 11.07
CA GLY A 247 -7.18 7.78 11.61
C GLY A 247 -8.44 7.97 10.76
N PHE A 248 -8.38 8.68 9.62
CA PHE A 248 -9.53 8.91 8.74
C PHE A 248 -9.90 7.66 7.92
N PHE A 249 -8.91 6.92 7.44
CA PHE A 249 -9.12 5.73 6.62
C PHE A 249 -7.99 4.71 6.83
N SER A 250 -8.31 3.43 6.64
CA SER A 250 -7.33 2.34 6.70
C SER A 250 -6.66 2.13 5.35
N LEU A 251 -5.33 2.01 5.34
CA LEU A 251 -4.53 1.76 4.13
C LEU A 251 -4.60 0.26 3.76
N ASN A 252 -5.55 -0.10 2.90
CA ASN A 252 -5.79 -1.48 2.47
C ASN A 252 -6.49 -1.53 1.09
N TYR A 253 -6.84 -2.73 0.63
CA TYR A 253 -7.53 -2.90 -0.66
C TYR A 253 -8.94 -2.30 -0.71
N SER A 254 -9.62 -2.16 0.43
CA SER A 254 -10.92 -1.50 0.51
C SER A 254 -10.81 0.01 0.24
N PHE A 255 -9.73 0.64 0.71
CA PHE A 255 -9.41 2.02 0.34
C PHE A 255 -9.19 2.17 -1.16
N VAL A 256 -8.42 1.27 -1.79
CA VAL A 256 -8.18 1.29 -3.25
C VAL A 256 -9.49 1.19 -4.03
N GLN A 257 -10.40 0.29 -3.63
CA GLN A 257 -11.72 0.17 -4.23
C GLN A 257 -12.53 1.47 -4.10
N SER A 258 -12.55 2.06 -2.90
CA SER A 258 -13.27 3.31 -2.62
C SER A 258 -12.67 4.49 -3.40
N PHE A 259 -11.35 4.54 -3.53
CA PHE A 259 -10.62 5.52 -4.32
C PHE A 259 -11.03 5.47 -5.79
N VAL A 260 -11.00 4.28 -6.41
CA VAL A 260 -11.39 4.09 -7.82
C VAL A 260 -12.87 4.47 -8.05
N GLY A 261 -13.75 4.06 -7.14
CA GLY A 261 -15.18 4.42 -7.21
C GLY A 261 -15.42 5.93 -7.13
N SER A 262 -14.70 6.60 -6.22
CA SER A 262 -14.78 8.05 -6.05
C SER A 262 -14.26 8.78 -7.30
N VAL A 263 -13.08 8.41 -7.81
CA VAL A 263 -12.49 9.00 -9.02
C VAL A 263 -13.46 8.86 -10.21
N THR A 264 -14.05 7.68 -10.39
CA THR A 264 -15.01 7.43 -11.47
C THR A 264 -16.23 8.33 -11.34
N THR A 265 -16.78 8.46 -10.13
CA THR A 265 -17.95 9.30 -9.86
C THR A 265 -17.68 10.77 -10.18
N TYR A 266 -16.57 11.32 -9.68
CA TYR A 266 -16.20 12.71 -9.94
C TYR A 266 -15.84 12.95 -11.41
N LEU A 267 -15.21 11.98 -12.08
CA LEU A 267 -14.94 12.06 -13.51
C LEU A 267 -16.25 12.17 -14.32
N VAL A 268 -17.26 11.36 -14.00
CA VAL A 268 -18.59 11.45 -14.64
C VAL A 268 -19.21 12.82 -14.41
N ILE A 269 -19.16 13.34 -13.18
CA ILE A 269 -19.68 14.68 -12.86
C ILE A 269 -18.97 15.75 -13.71
N LEU A 270 -17.63 15.73 -13.78
CA LEU A 270 -16.87 16.69 -14.58
C LEU A 270 -17.22 16.63 -16.06
N ILE A 271 -17.38 15.43 -16.62
CA ILE A 271 -17.81 15.23 -18.01
C ILE A 271 -19.22 15.74 -18.27
N GLN A 272 -20.14 15.58 -17.31
CA GLN A 272 -21.50 16.08 -17.44
C GLN A 272 -21.55 17.61 -17.34
N MET A 273 -20.84 18.19 -16.37
CA MET A 273 -20.75 19.63 -16.19
C MET A 273 -20.14 20.33 -17.39
N SER A 274 -19.16 19.72 -18.06
CA SER A 274 -18.51 20.31 -19.24
C SER A 274 -19.41 20.38 -20.48
N LYS A 275 -20.53 19.63 -20.50
CA LYS A 275 -21.52 19.63 -21.58
C LYS A 275 -22.67 20.60 -21.35
N ILE A 276 -22.76 21.23 -20.17
CA ILE A 276 -23.81 22.22 -19.89
C ILE A 276 -23.44 23.51 -20.62
N PRO A 277 -24.27 23.99 -21.58
CA PRO A 277 -23.98 25.22 -22.29
C PRO A 277 -23.96 26.41 -21.31
N SER A 278 -22.85 27.13 -21.26
CA SER A 278 -22.60 28.26 -20.37
C SER A 278 -23.17 29.60 -20.88
N LYS A 279 -24.36 29.57 -21.50
CA LYS A 279 -25.12 30.78 -21.83
C LYS A 279 -26.62 30.46 -21.85
N PRO A 280 -27.48 31.27 -21.20
CA PRO A 280 -28.89 31.25 -21.54
C PRO A 280 -28.99 31.78 -22.97
N ASP A 281 -29.55 30.98 -23.87
CA ASP A 281 -30.00 31.46 -25.17
C ASP A 281 -31.02 32.57 -24.90
N VAL A 282 -30.59 33.83 -25.01
CA VAL A 282 -31.53 34.94 -25.11
C VAL A 282 -32.26 34.72 -26.43
N PRO A 283 -33.58 34.50 -26.43
CA PRO A 283 -34.33 34.33 -27.66
C PRO A 283 -34.07 35.53 -28.56
N THR A 284 -33.75 35.30 -29.83
CA THR A 284 -33.42 36.32 -30.85
C THR A 284 -34.53 37.38 -31.02
N GLU A 285 -35.73 37.10 -30.52
CA GLU A 285 -36.85 38.06 -30.44
C GLU A 285 -36.63 39.18 -29.41
N LEU A 286 -35.88 38.96 -28.32
CA LEU A 286 -35.60 40.02 -27.33
C LEU A 286 -34.49 40.99 -27.76
N SER A 287 -33.54 40.53 -28.59
CA SER A 287 -32.51 41.41 -29.14
C SER A 287 -33.07 42.41 -30.17
N THR A 288 -34.05 42.00 -30.96
CA THR A 288 -34.71 42.86 -31.96
C THR A 288 -35.62 43.92 -31.33
N ILE A 289 -36.23 43.62 -30.17
CA ILE A 289 -37.03 44.62 -29.42
C ILE A 289 -36.14 45.70 -28.80
N TYR A 290 -34.96 45.34 -28.29
CA TYR A 290 -34.03 46.31 -27.71
C TYR A 290 -33.41 47.23 -28.77
N GLU A 291 -33.05 46.69 -29.95
CA GLU A 291 -32.44 47.46 -31.04
C GLU A 291 -33.41 48.50 -31.64
N ASN A 292 -34.70 48.14 -31.76
CA ASN A 292 -35.75 49.08 -32.21
C ASN A 292 -36.13 50.14 -31.15
N SER A 293 -35.83 49.90 -29.87
CA SER A 293 -36.15 50.85 -28.79
C SER A 293 -35.12 51.99 -28.64
N THR A 294 -33.94 51.84 -29.25
CA THR A 294 -32.84 52.81 -29.17
C THR A 294 -32.78 53.82 -30.32
N GLU A 295 -33.65 53.71 -31.34
CA GLU A 295 -33.69 54.65 -32.48
C GLU A 295 -34.54 55.92 -32.25
N TRP A 296 -35.09 56.14 -31.05
CA TRP A 296 -35.98 57.28 -30.74
C TRP A 296 -35.38 58.33 -29.78
N TRP A 297 -34.06 58.52 -29.79
CA TRP A 297 -33.40 59.67 -29.14
C TRP A 297 -32.34 60.30 -30.05
#